data_AF-A0A6M3JL52-F1
#
_entry.id   AF-A0A6M3JL52-F1
#
_cell.length_a   1.000
_cell.length_b   1.000
_cell.length_c   1.000
_cell.angle_alpha   90.00
_cell.angle_beta   90.00
_cell.angle_gamma   90.00
#
_symmetry.space_group_name_H-M   'P 1'
#
loop_
_entity.id
_entity.type
_entity.pdbx_description
1 polymer ?
#
loop_
_entity_poly.entity_id
_entity_poly.type
_entity_poly.pdbx_seq_one_letter_code
_entity_poly.pdbx_strand_id
1 'polypeptide(L)'
;MKIIVRNQDDLTRFITLIKDRAIKPGKKYVAEFRQLSEKRTLDQNALFHLWCNVIEQETGQPADDVKEYIKQKFMLAVTKEIFDLDVPVWRTRDLNTVEFGVLLDNFKGWALDTLGIPLLTLEDKNFMEFYETYK
;
A
#
# COMPACT_ATOMS: atom_id res chain seq x y z
N MET A 1 -9.49 20.05 -10.45
CA MET A 1 -9.55 20.49 -9.04
C MET A 1 -10.05 19.32 -8.22
N LYS A 2 -9.31 18.89 -7.20
CA LYS A 2 -9.68 17.77 -6.32
C LYS A 2 -9.90 18.36 -4.92
N ILE A 3 -11.09 18.19 -4.37
CA ILE A 3 -11.45 18.65 -3.02
C ILE A 3 -12.00 17.43 -2.28
N ILE A 4 -11.49 17.20 -1.06
CA ILE A 4 -11.98 16.14 -0.19
C ILE A 4 -13.06 16.78 0.70
N VAL A 5 -14.28 16.24 0.63
CA VAL A 5 -15.42 16.71 1.42
C VAL A 5 -15.60 15.80 2.62
N ARG A 6 -15.26 16.29 3.82
CA ARG A 6 -15.33 15.49 5.06
C ARG A 6 -16.52 15.85 5.94
N ASN A 7 -17.01 17.07 5.81
CA ASN A 7 -18.09 17.63 6.63
C ASN A 7 -18.91 18.67 5.83
N GLN A 8 -19.93 19.23 6.48
CA GLN A 8 -20.86 20.14 5.84
C GLN A 8 -20.26 21.51 5.48
N ASP A 9 -19.20 21.92 6.18
CA ASP A 9 -18.46 23.14 5.86
C ASP A 9 -17.59 22.96 4.61
N ASP A 10 -16.94 21.80 4.47
CA ASP A 10 -16.18 21.43 3.27
C ASP A 10 -17.12 21.37 2.04
N LEU A 11 -18.34 20.85 2.22
CA LEU A 11 -19.36 20.82 1.17
C LEU A 11 -19.76 22.24 0.75
N THR A 12 -20.02 23.11 1.72
CA THR A 12 -20.41 24.50 1.46
C THR A 12 -19.31 25.25 0.72
N ARG A 13 -18.04 25.10 1.14
CA ARG A 13 -16.88 25.68 0.46
C ARG A 13 -16.71 25.17 -0.97
N PHE A 14 -16.90 23.86 -1.18
CA PHE A 14 -16.82 23.25 -2.50
C PHE A 14 -17.88 23.83 -3.46
N ILE A 15 -19.13 23.95 -3.01
CA ILE A 15 -20.22 24.53 -3.81
C ILE A 15 -19.89 25.98 -4.21
N THR A 16 -19.41 26.79 -3.26
CA THR A 16 -19.01 28.18 -3.53
C THR A 16 -17.89 28.25 -4.56
N LEU A 17 -16.86 27.42 -4.43
CA LEU A 17 -15.74 27.39 -5.39
C LEU A 17 -16.17 27.00 -6.80
N ILE A 18 -17.11 26.05 -6.93
CA ILE A 18 -17.65 25.65 -8.24
C ILE A 18 -18.42 26.81 -8.88
N LYS A 19 -19.30 27.46 -8.12
CA LYS A 19 -20.13 28.57 -8.60
C LYS A 19 -19.29 29.78 -9.04
N ASP A 20 -18.27 30.14 -8.27
CA ASP A 20 -17.57 31.40 -8.46
C ASP A 20 -16.38 31.29 -9.42
N ARG A 21 -15.73 30.12 -9.50
CA ARG A 21 -14.39 30.01 -10.13
C ARG A 21 -14.23 28.91 -11.17
N ALA A 22 -14.97 27.82 -11.06
CA ALA A 22 -14.63 26.60 -11.81
C ALA A 22 -15.30 26.50 -13.18
N ILE A 23 -16.58 26.89 -13.29
CA ILE A 23 -17.39 26.64 -14.48
C ILE A 23 -17.59 27.94 -15.25
N LYS A 24 -16.89 28.06 -16.38
CA LYS A 24 -17.09 29.18 -17.32
C LYS A 24 -18.14 28.80 -18.36
N PRO A 25 -19.06 29.73 -18.74
CA PRO A 25 -20.01 29.50 -19.82
C PRO A 25 -19.28 29.08 -21.11
N GLY A 26 -19.85 28.11 -21.84
CA GLY A 26 -19.32 27.63 -23.12
C GLY A 26 -18.21 26.57 -23.04
N LYS A 27 -17.76 26.18 -21.84
CA LYS A 27 -16.81 25.07 -21.65
C LYS A 27 -17.49 23.86 -21.02
N LYS A 28 -17.09 22.66 -21.47
CA LYS A 28 -17.56 21.39 -20.91
C LYS A 28 -16.60 20.94 -19.81
N TYR A 29 -17.15 20.49 -18.70
CA TYR A 29 -16.41 19.97 -17.55
C TYR A 29 -16.98 18.61 -17.16
N VAL A 30 -16.12 17.71 -16.68
CA VAL A 30 -16.52 16.43 -16.09
C VAL A 30 -16.30 16.53 -14.58
N ALA A 31 -17.32 16.23 -13.81
CA ALA A 31 -17.25 16.14 -12.35
C ALA A 31 -17.47 14.68 -11.94
N GLU A 32 -16.55 14.11 -11.19
CA GLU A 32 -16.65 12.74 -10.66
C GLU A 32 -16.84 12.83 -9.14
N PHE A 33 -17.94 12.28 -8.65
CA PHE A 33 -18.19 12.09 -7.22
C PHE A 33 -17.86 10.65 -6.88
N ARG A 34 -16.76 10.46 -6.14
CA ARG A 34 -16.39 9.16 -5.61
C ARG A 34 -16.47 9.20 -4.10
N GLN A 35 -17.24 8.28 -3.51
CA GLN A 35 -17.16 8.03 -2.09
C GLN A 35 -15.73 7.53 -1.79
N LEU A 36 -15.00 8.27 -0.97
CA LEU A 36 -13.80 7.74 -0.32
C LEU A 36 -14.30 6.67 0.66
N SER A 37 -14.35 5.42 0.22
CA SER A 37 -14.42 4.32 1.16
C SER A 37 -13.06 4.27 1.85
N GLU A 38 -13.05 4.40 3.17
CA GLU A 38 -12.00 3.76 3.95
C GLU A 38 -11.95 2.32 3.44
N LYS A 39 -10.80 1.88 2.91
CA LYS A 39 -10.59 0.46 2.63
C LYS A 39 -10.73 -0.24 3.99
N ARG A 40 -11.94 -0.74 4.29
CA ARG A 40 -12.27 -1.29 5.62
C ARG A 40 -11.42 -2.50 5.98
N THR A 41 -10.74 -3.10 5.00
CA THR A 41 -9.68 -4.07 5.17
C THR A 41 -8.70 -3.96 3.99
N LEU A 42 -7.41 -3.86 4.29
CA LEU A 42 -6.33 -4.22 3.38
C LEU A 42 -5.85 -5.56 3.90
N ASP A 43 -6.01 -6.62 3.10
CA ASP A 43 -5.50 -7.91 3.52
C ASP A 43 -3.96 -7.86 3.65
N GLN A 44 -3.42 -8.71 4.52
CA GLN A 44 -1.99 -8.75 4.82
C GLN A 44 -1.12 -8.90 3.56
N ASN A 45 -1.61 -9.63 2.54
CA ASN A 45 -0.88 -9.82 1.29
C ASN A 45 -0.86 -8.52 0.46
N ALA A 46 -1.98 -7.81 0.38
CA ALA A 46 -2.02 -6.50 -0.27
C ALA A 46 -1.14 -5.46 0.46
N LEU A 47 -1.07 -5.51 1.81
CA LEU A 47 -0.16 -4.65 2.59
C LEU A 47 1.31 -4.98 2.32
N PHE A 48 1.65 -6.27 2.26
CA PHE A 48 3.00 -6.72 1.94
C PHE A 48 3.46 -6.20 0.56
N HIS A 49 2.59 -6.31 -0.45
CA HIS A 49 2.87 -5.82 -1.79
C HIS A 49 3.03 -4.30 -1.84
N LEU A 50 2.16 -3.56 -1.15
CA LEU A 50 2.31 -2.10 -1.02
C LEU A 50 3.69 -1.74 -0.43
N TRP A 51 4.13 -2.42 0.62
CA TRP A 51 5.44 -2.16 1.21
C TRP A 51 6.59 -2.49 0.28
N CYS A 52 6.49 -3.53 -0.56
CA CYS A 52 7.50 -3.79 -1.59
C CYS A 52 7.60 -2.62 -2.57
N ASN A 53 6.46 -2.06 -3.01
CA ASN A 53 6.43 -0.87 -3.88
C ASN A 53 7.03 0.37 -3.20
N VAL A 54 6.82 0.52 -1.89
CA VAL A 54 7.43 1.63 -1.12
C VAL A 54 8.95 1.52 -1.18
N ILE A 55 9.51 0.34 -0.93
CA ILE A 55 10.96 0.13 -1.02
C ILE A 55 11.46 0.37 -2.45
N GLU A 56 10.73 -0.09 -3.46
CA GLU A 56 11.09 0.16 -4.86
C GLU A 56 11.15 1.65 -5.19
N GLN A 57 10.16 2.43 -4.79
CA GLN A 57 10.15 3.86 -5.09
C GLN A 57 11.23 4.63 -4.32
N GLU A 58 11.53 4.24 -3.09
CA GLU A 58 12.53 4.90 -2.25
C GLU A 58 13.97 4.50 -2.57
N THR A 59 14.20 3.26 -3.05
CA THR A 59 15.55 2.71 -3.25
C THR A 59 15.91 2.39 -4.70
N GLY A 60 14.91 2.34 -5.59
CA GLY A 60 15.05 1.91 -6.99
C GLY A 60 15.17 0.40 -7.18
N GLN A 61 15.10 -0.40 -6.11
CA GLN A 61 15.17 -1.87 -6.20
C GLN A 61 13.83 -2.44 -6.67
N PRO A 62 13.79 -3.34 -7.68
CA PRO A 62 12.54 -3.90 -8.17
C PRO A 62 11.69 -4.52 -7.06
N ALA A 63 10.40 -4.24 -7.04
CA ALA A 63 9.50 -4.74 -5.98
C ALA A 63 9.48 -6.28 -5.89
N ASP A 64 9.63 -6.97 -7.01
CA ASP A 64 9.72 -8.43 -7.06
C ASP A 64 11.01 -8.95 -6.40
N ASP A 65 12.14 -8.26 -6.58
CA ASP A 65 13.41 -8.61 -5.96
C ASP A 65 13.38 -8.35 -4.44
N VAL A 66 12.79 -7.22 -4.03
CA VAL A 66 12.55 -6.90 -2.62
C VAL A 66 11.69 -7.99 -1.98
N LYS A 67 10.61 -8.40 -2.65
CA LYS A 67 9.72 -9.46 -2.19
C LYS A 67 10.47 -10.78 -1.98
N GLU A 68 11.27 -11.22 -2.94
CA GLU A 68 12.04 -12.45 -2.80
C GLU A 68 13.10 -12.36 -1.70
N TYR A 69 13.78 -11.21 -1.58
CA TYR A 69 14.74 -10.95 -0.51
C TYR A 69 14.08 -11.03 0.87
N ILE A 70 12.94 -10.39 1.09
CA ILE A 70 12.23 -10.40 2.37
C ILE A 70 11.76 -11.79 2.76
N LYS A 71 11.24 -12.57 1.80
CA LYS A 71 10.88 -13.97 2.03
C LYS A 71 12.09 -14.79 2.46
N GLN A 72 13.19 -14.72 1.73
CA GLN A 72 14.41 -15.49 2.06
C GLN A 72 14.99 -15.09 3.41
N LYS A 73 14.87 -13.80 3.78
CA LYS A 73 15.42 -13.27 5.02
C LYS A 73 14.64 -13.70 6.26
N PHE A 74 13.31 -13.78 6.18
CA PHE A 74 12.45 -13.94 7.36
C PHE A 74 11.59 -15.20 7.37
N MET A 75 11.53 -15.95 6.27
CA MET A 75 10.79 -17.21 6.21
C MET A 75 11.74 -18.41 6.21
N LEU A 76 11.30 -19.50 6.83
CA LEU A 76 11.93 -20.80 6.66
C LEU A 76 11.60 -21.35 5.27
N ALA A 77 12.59 -21.95 4.62
CA ALA A 77 12.39 -22.62 3.34
C ALA A 77 11.60 -23.92 3.53
N VAL A 78 10.70 -24.21 2.60
CA VAL A 78 10.05 -25.51 2.46
C VAL A 78 10.73 -26.25 1.31
N THR A 79 11.11 -27.51 1.53
CA THR A 79 11.69 -28.34 0.47
C THR A 79 10.61 -28.77 -0.51
N LYS A 80 10.87 -28.61 -1.80
CA LYS A 80 10.01 -29.09 -2.87
C LYS A 80 10.82 -29.79 -3.94
N GLU A 81 10.31 -30.93 -4.40
CA GLU A 81 10.85 -31.65 -5.54
C GLU A 81 10.54 -30.91 -6.85
N ILE A 82 11.58 -30.54 -7.59
CA ILE A 82 11.51 -29.92 -8.92
C ILE A 82 12.54 -30.63 -9.81
N PHE A 83 12.10 -31.27 -10.88
CA PHE A 83 12.97 -32.08 -11.76
C PHE A 83 13.76 -33.14 -10.98
N ASP A 84 13.11 -33.85 -10.05
CA ASP A 84 13.70 -34.88 -9.18
C ASP A 84 14.82 -34.34 -8.25
N LEU A 85 14.86 -33.03 -8.02
CA LEU A 85 15.78 -32.36 -7.10
C LEU A 85 15.01 -31.68 -5.97
N ASP A 86 15.48 -31.87 -4.74
CA ASP A 86 14.99 -31.17 -3.56
C ASP A 86 15.49 -29.72 -3.57
N VAL A 87 14.59 -28.78 -3.85
CA VAL A 87 14.89 -27.35 -3.92
C VAL A 87 14.21 -26.61 -2.75
N PRO A 88 14.93 -25.75 -2.00
CA PRO A 88 14.31 -24.88 -1.00
C PRO A 88 13.48 -23.79 -1.66
N VAL A 89 12.22 -23.62 -1.22
CA VAL A 89 11.30 -22.60 -1.74
C VAL A 89 10.66 -21.83 -0.59
N TRP A 90 10.53 -20.52 -0.73
CA TRP A 90 9.88 -19.64 0.25
C TRP A 90 8.52 -19.18 -0.28
N ARG A 91 7.45 -19.82 0.20
CA ARG A 91 6.08 -19.56 -0.25
C ARG A 91 5.24 -18.90 0.82
N THR A 92 4.91 -17.64 0.61
CA THR A 92 3.99 -16.91 1.50
C THR A 92 2.59 -17.51 1.55
N ARG A 93 2.19 -18.26 0.52
CA ARG A 93 0.90 -18.98 0.48
C ARG A 93 0.80 -20.11 1.50
N ASP A 94 1.94 -20.62 1.96
CA ASP A 94 1.98 -21.73 2.91
C ASP A 94 1.98 -21.24 4.37
N LEU A 95 2.07 -19.91 4.57
CA LEU A 95 1.96 -19.28 5.88
C LEU A 95 0.49 -19.12 6.29
N ASN A 96 0.21 -19.38 7.56
CA ASN A 96 -1.06 -18.96 8.16
C ASN A 96 -1.06 -17.46 8.51
N THR A 97 -2.22 -16.92 8.88
CA THR A 97 -2.40 -15.49 9.19
C THR A 97 -1.48 -14.97 10.30
N VAL A 98 -1.14 -15.81 11.29
CA VAL A 98 -0.26 -15.45 12.40
C VAL A 98 1.18 -15.35 11.91
N GLU A 99 1.64 -16.36 11.17
CA GLU A 99 2.99 -16.40 10.62
C GLU A 99 3.23 -15.26 9.61
N PHE A 100 2.22 -14.96 8.80
CA PHE A 100 2.28 -13.82 7.88
C PHE A 100 2.29 -12.47 8.64
N GLY A 101 1.57 -12.38 9.76
CA GLY A 101 1.66 -11.23 10.67
C GLY A 101 3.10 -11.01 11.17
N VAL A 102 3.76 -12.07 11.63
CA VAL A 102 5.16 -12.01 12.07
C VAL A 102 6.09 -11.59 10.92
N LEU A 103 5.85 -12.07 9.70
CA LEU A 103 6.61 -11.64 8.52
C LEU A 103 6.48 -10.12 8.28
N LEU A 104 5.27 -9.58 8.40
CA LEU A 104 5.03 -8.13 8.26
C LEU A 104 5.74 -7.33 9.35
N ASP A 105 5.64 -7.76 10.61
CA ASP A 105 6.33 -7.07 11.72
C ASP A 105 7.85 -7.04 11.52
N ASN A 106 8.43 -8.17 11.09
CA ASN A 106 9.85 -8.27 10.77
C ASN A 106 10.24 -7.37 9.59
N PHE A 107 9.42 -7.33 8.52
CA PHE A 107 9.68 -6.46 7.38
C PHE A 107 9.60 -4.98 7.78
N LYS A 108 8.57 -4.58 8.53
CA LYS A 108 8.42 -3.21 9.04
C LYS A 108 9.60 -2.78 9.91
N GLY A 109 10.04 -3.63 10.84
CA GLY A 109 11.22 -3.38 11.67
C GLY A 109 12.48 -3.23 10.82
N TRP A 110 12.73 -4.17 9.90
CA TRP A 110 13.91 -4.12 9.04
C TRP A 110 13.97 -2.88 8.15
N ALA A 111 12.85 -2.49 7.53
CA ALA A 111 12.80 -1.32 6.67
C ALA A 111 13.14 -0.04 7.46
N LEU A 112 12.64 0.08 8.69
CA LEU A 112 12.96 1.20 9.56
C LEU A 112 14.42 1.17 10.02
N ASP A 113 14.89 0.04 10.53
CA ASP A 113 16.22 -0.07 11.14
C ASP A 113 17.36 -0.04 10.12
N THR A 114 17.14 -0.60 8.92
CA THR A 114 18.18 -0.74 7.89
C THR A 114 18.12 0.37 6.85
N LEU A 115 16.92 0.78 6.44
CA LEU A 115 16.73 1.75 5.36
C LEU A 115 16.25 3.12 5.86
N GLY A 116 15.82 3.22 7.12
CA GLY A 116 15.20 4.46 7.64
C GLY A 116 13.82 4.73 7.04
N ILE A 117 13.18 3.74 6.40
CA ILE A 117 11.91 3.90 5.68
C ILE A 117 10.75 3.44 6.57
N PRO A 118 9.83 4.34 6.98
CA PRO A 118 8.69 3.97 7.80
C PRO A 118 7.58 3.31 6.96
N LEU A 119 7.34 2.02 7.19
CA LEU A 119 6.23 1.28 6.59
C LEU A 119 4.95 1.41 7.43
N LEU A 120 3.91 2.03 6.86
CA LEU A 120 2.65 2.31 7.57
C LEU A 120 1.62 1.18 7.42
N THR A 121 0.79 0.99 8.44
CA THR A 121 -0.38 0.10 8.48
C THR A 121 -1.68 0.91 8.51
N LEU A 122 -2.82 0.25 8.31
CA LEU A 122 -4.15 0.88 8.39
C LEU A 122 -4.44 1.63 9.70
N GLU A 123 -3.76 1.27 10.77
CA GLU A 123 -3.92 1.88 12.10
C GLU A 123 -3.21 3.23 12.21
N ASP A 124 -2.28 3.53 11.29
CA ASP A 124 -1.52 4.77 11.26
C ASP A 124 -2.37 5.93 10.70
N LYS A 125 -2.36 7.08 11.40
CA LYS A 125 -3.19 8.26 11.06
C LYS A 125 -3.03 8.76 9.62
N ASN A 126 -1.84 8.62 9.05
CA ASN A 126 -1.50 9.10 7.71
C ASN A 126 -1.48 7.97 6.66
N PHE A 127 -2.01 6.79 6.99
CA PHE A 127 -1.98 5.63 6.10
C PHE A 127 -2.61 5.90 4.73
N MET A 128 -3.72 6.65 4.67
CA MET A 128 -4.39 6.89 3.39
C MET A 128 -3.57 7.74 2.43
N GLU A 129 -2.81 8.71 2.94
CA GLU A 129 -1.90 9.52 2.13
C GLU A 129 -0.73 8.68 1.62
N PHE A 130 -0.13 7.87 2.51
CA PHE A 130 0.88 6.89 2.18
C PHE A 130 0.41 5.90 1.10
N TYR A 131 -0.77 5.29 1.30
CA TYR A 131 -1.35 4.33 0.37
C TYR A 131 -1.59 4.93 -1.01
N GLU A 132 -2.14 6.14 -1.10
CA GLU A 132 -2.36 6.79 -2.39
C GLU A 132 -1.06 7.19 -3.11
N THR A 133 0.05 7.31 -2.38
CA THR A 133 1.36 7.64 -2.92
C THR A 133 2.05 6.42 -3.54
N TYR A 134 1.97 5.25 -2.88
CA TYR A 134 2.76 4.06 -3.23
C TYR A 134 1.98 2.92 -3.90
N LYS A 135 0.65 3.02 -4.02
CA LYS A 135 -0.17 1.98 -4.67
C LYS A 135 0.08 1.86 -6.18
#